data_AF-A0A0G0B8P3-F1
#
_entry.id   AF-A0A0G0B8P3-F1
#
_cell.length_a   1.000
_cell.length_b   1.000
_cell.length_c   1.000
_cell.angle_alpha   90.00
_cell.angle_beta   90.00
_cell.angle_gamma   90.00
#
_symmetry.space_group_name_H-M   'P 1'
#
loop_
_entity.id
_entity.type
_entity.pdbx_description
1 polymer ?
#
loop_
_entity_poly.entity_id
_entity_poly.type
_entity_poly.pdbx_seq_one_letter_code
_entity_poly.pdbx_strand_id
1 'polypeptide(L)'
;MKKYDWIVRDYLAAERTDLAIDRTLLSYIRTGMTVIIVGISLIKLFNENYLHLIGFALIFIAGGLIIIGFFRTKKQKKKLEEDFK
;
A
#
# COMPACT_ATOMS: atom_id res chain seq x y z
N MET A 1 -38.60 11.90 -9.83
CA MET A 1 -37.68 10.77 -10.16
C MET A 1 -36.18 11.13 -10.10
N LYS A 2 -35.76 12.40 -10.27
CA LYS A 2 -34.33 12.79 -10.27
C LYS A 2 -33.52 12.43 -9.02
N LYS A 3 -34.10 12.46 -7.81
CA LYS A 3 -33.37 12.31 -6.53
C LYS A 3 -32.67 10.95 -6.35
N TYR A 4 -33.22 9.89 -6.97
CA TYR A 4 -32.65 8.54 -6.90
C TYR A 4 -31.36 8.39 -7.71
N ASP A 5 -31.26 9.13 -8.83
CA ASP A 5 -30.13 9.07 -9.75
C ASP A 5 -28.84 9.67 -9.14
N TRP A 6 -29.00 10.72 -8.31
CA TRP A 6 -27.89 11.32 -7.55
C TRP A 6 -27.32 10.32 -6.52
N ILE A 7 -28.19 9.62 -5.79
CA ILE A 7 -27.78 8.64 -4.77
C ILE A 7 -27.02 7.46 -5.40
N VAL A 8 -27.51 6.93 -6.53
CA VAL A 8 -26.87 5.81 -7.22
C VAL A 8 -25.49 6.22 -7.77
N ARG A 9 -25.39 7.43 -8.33
CA ARG A 9 -24.12 7.92 -8.87
C ARG A 9 -23.08 8.15 -7.77
N ASP A 10 -23.48 8.72 -6.65
CA ASP A 10 -22.58 9.01 -5.54
C ASP A 10 -22.10 7.70 -4.88
N TYR A 11 -22.98 6.70 -4.75
CA TYR A 11 -22.60 5.36 -4.32
C TYR A 11 -21.58 4.71 -5.26
N LEU A 12 -21.83 4.73 -6.58
CA LEU A 12 -20.93 4.16 -7.57
C LEU A 12 -19.57 4.91 -7.62
N ALA A 13 -19.57 6.20 -7.33
CA ALA A 13 -18.35 6.99 -7.20
C ALA A 13 -17.54 6.60 -5.94
N ALA A 14 -18.21 6.34 -4.81
CA ALA A 14 -17.58 5.84 -3.59
C ALA A 14 -16.88 4.49 -3.82
N GLU A 15 -17.58 3.54 -4.44
CA GLU A 15 -17.06 2.19 -4.72
C GLU A 15 -15.81 2.22 -5.62
N ARG A 16 -15.79 3.08 -6.65
CA ARG A 16 -14.60 3.29 -7.49
C ARG A 16 -13.42 3.82 -6.69
N THR A 17 -13.68 4.66 -5.70
CA THR A 17 -12.62 5.24 -4.87
C THR A 17 -12.09 4.22 -3.85
N ASP A 18 -12.96 3.37 -3.28
CA ASP A 18 -12.53 2.27 -2.40
C ASP A 18 -11.65 1.25 -3.14
N LEU A 19 -12.07 0.83 -4.34
CA LEU A 19 -11.26 -0.04 -5.21
C LEU A 19 -9.89 0.58 -5.56
N ALA A 20 -9.83 1.91 -5.75
CA ALA A 20 -8.58 2.60 -6.00
C ALA A 20 -7.65 2.63 -4.76
N ILE A 21 -8.20 2.70 -3.55
CA ILE A 21 -7.42 2.62 -2.30
C ILE A 21 -6.86 1.21 -2.10
N ASP A 22 -7.67 0.18 -2.31
CA ASP A 22 -7.22 -1.20 -2.20
C ASP A 22 -6.11 -1.51 -3.22
N ARG A 23 -6.24 -1.01 -4.46
CA ARG A 23 -5.17 -1.06 -5.46
C ARG A 23 -3.89 -0.38 -4.98
N THR A 24 -4.02 0.76 -4.32
CA THR A 24 -2.87 1.50 -3.78
C THR A 24 -2.18 0.71 -2.67
N LEU A 25 -2.94 0.07 -1.78
CA LEU A 25 -2.42 -0.84 -0.76
C LEU A 25 -1.66 -2.02 -1.37
N LEU A 26 -2.24 -2.66 -2.38
CA LEU A 26 -1.59 -3.76 -3.12
C LEU A 26 -0.30 -3.31 -3.81
N SER A 27 -0.24 -2.06 -4.29
CA SER A 27 0.99 -1.48 -4.85
C SER A 27 2.07 -1.32 -3.80
N TYR A 28 1.75 -0.82 -2.60
CA TYR A 28 2.71 -0.72 -1.48
C TYR A 28 3.23 -2.09 -1.06
N ILE A 29 2.34 -3.08 -0.95
CA ILE A 29 2.72 -4.48 -0.63
C ILE A 29 3.66 -5.02 -1.70
N ARG A 30 3.34 -4.85 -2.99
CA ARG A 30 4.19 -5.29 -4.10
C ARG A 30 5.58 -4.68 -4.00
N THR A 31 5.67 -3.35 -3.87
CA THR A 31 6.97 -2.67 -3.79
C THR A 31 7.78 -3.13 -2.58
N GLY A 32 7.13 -3.29 -1.42
CA GLY A 32 7.80 -3.80 -0.23
C GLY A 32 8.32 -5.23 -0.41
N MET A 33 7.50 -6.12 -0.97
CA MET A 33 7.90 -7.50 -1.29
C MET A 33 9.09 -7.56 -2.24
N THR A 34 9.09 -6.75 -3.31
CA THR A 34 10.22 -6.70 -4.25
C THR A 34 11.50 -6.25 -3.55
N VAL A 35 11.43 -5.21 -2.71
CA VAL A 35 12.59 -4.71 -1.97
C VAL A 35 13.10 -5.74 -0.95
N ILE A 36 12.21 -6.48 -0.28
CA ILE A 36 12.59 -7.59 0.60
C ILE A 36 13.32 -8.68 -0.19
N ILE A 37 12.78 -9.09 -1.34
CA ILE A 37 13.40 -10.11 -2.20
C ILE A 37 14.80 -9.65 -2.63
N VAL A 38 14.94 -8.41 -3.08
CA VAL A 38 16.24 -7.83 -3.45
C VAL A 38 17.20 -7.82 -2.27
N GLY A 39 16.75 -7.43 -1.08
CA GLY A 39 17.56 -7.42 0.14
C GLY A 39 18.06 -8.81 0.53
N ILE A 40 17.18 -9.82 0.49
CA ILE A 40 17.53 -11.22 0.74
C ILE A 40 18.48 -11.75 -0.32
N SER A 41 18.23 -11.46 -1.60
CA SER A 41 19.12 -11.84 -2.70
C SER A 41 20.52 -11.25 -2.53
N LEU A 42 20.62 -10.00 -2.07
CA LEU A 42 21.90 -9.34 -1.83
C LEU A 42 22.70 -10.02 -0.70
N ILE A 43 22.02 -10.37 0.40
CA ILE A 43 22.64 -11.09 1.54
C ILE A 43 23.09 -12.50 1.13
N LYS A 44 22.30 -13.19 0.30
CA LYS A 44 22.57 -14.58 -0.06
C LYS A 44 23.62 -14.73 -1.17
N LEU A 45 23.71 -13.75 -2.07
CA LEU A 45 24.59 -13.83 -3.24
C LEU A 45 26.00 -13.29 -2.95
N PHE A 46 26.15 -12.40 -1.97
CA PHE A 46 27.43 -11.79 -1.62
C PHE A 46 27.80 -12.07 -0.17
N ASN A 47 28.99 -12.64 0.06
CA ASN A 47 29.48 -13.00 1.40
C ASN A 47 30.27 -11.87 2.09
N GLU A 48 30.12 -10.64 1.62
CA GLU A 48 30.80 -9.46 2.15
C GLU A 48 30.01 -8.83 3.29
N ASN A 49 30.69 -8.53 4.39
CA ASN A 49 30.06 -8.04 5.60
C ASN A 49 29.31 -6.70 5.40
N TYR A 50 29.77 -5.87 4.46
CA TYR A 50 29.11 -4.60 4.10
C TYR A 50 27.77 -4.81 3.37
N LEU A 51 27.69 -5.82 2.50
CA LEU A 51 26.47 -6.14 1.74
C LEU A 51 25.38 -6.74 2.64
N HIS A 52 25.77 -7.46 3.70
CA HIS A 52 24.85 -7.93 4.73
C HIS A 52 24.18 -6.78 5.48
N LEU A 53 24.96 -5.76 5.88
CA LEU A 53 24.42 -4.57 6.56
C LEU A 53 23.42 -3.82 5.67
N ILE A 54 23.74 -3.64 4.38
CA ILE A 54 22.85 -3.00 3.41
C ILE A 54 21.58 -3.82 3.23
N GLY A 55 21.69 -5.14 3.06
CA GLY A 55 20.52 -6.00 2.90
C GLY A 55 19.57 -5.93 4.08
N PHE A 56 20.10 -5.91 5.31
CA PHE A 56 19.29 -5.77 6.51
C PHE A 56 18.62 -4.39 6.60
N ALA A 57 19.34 -3.31 6.26
CA ALA A 57 18.77 -1.97 6.17
C ALA A 57 17.64 -1.89 5.13
N LEU A 58 17.82 -2.56 3.99
CA LEU A 58 16.84 -2.59 2.90
C LEU A 58 15.55 -3.32 3.30
N ILE A 59 15.66 -4.43 4.04
CA ILE A 59 14.52 -5.15 4.63
C ILE A 59 13.77 -4.24 5.61
N PHE A 60 14.49 -3.48 6.44
CA PHE A 60 13.88 -2.56 7.40
C PHE A 60 13.11 -1.44 6.71
N ILE A 61 13.70 -0.85 5.66
CA ILE A 61 13.06 0.16 4.81
C ILE A 61 11.82 -0.40 4.13
N ALA A 62 11.89 -1.62 3.60
CA ALA A 62 10.75 -2.28 2.97
C ALA A 62 9.59 -2.52 3.95
N GLY A 63 9.90 -2.97 5.18
CA GLY A 63 8.92 -3.07 6.26
C GLY A 63 8.26 -1.72 6.56
N GLY A 64 9.07 -0.65 6.65
CA GLY A 64 8.58 0.72 6.82
C GLY A 64 7.64 1.17 5.71
N LEU A 65 7.98 0.90 4.45
CA LEU A 65 7.14 1.25 3.28
C LEU A 65 5.78 0.54 3.32
N ILE A 66 5.74 -0.75 3.68
CA ILE A 66 4.50 -1.50 3.82
C ILE A 66 3.64 -0.94 4.95
N ILE A 67 4.25 -0.65 6.10
CA ILE A 67 3.57 -0.08 7.26
C ILE A 67 2.96 1.29 6.92
N ILE A 68 3.75 2.20 6.35
CA ILE A 68 3.28 3.52 5.92
C ILE A 68 2.14 3.39 4.90
N GLY A 69 2.31 2.50 3.91
CA GLY A 69 1.27 2.20 2.92
C GLY A 69 -0.04 1.77 3.56
N PHE A 70 0.02 0.86 4.54
CA PHE A 70 -1.13 0.35 5.27
C PHE A 70 -1.84 1.43 6.11
N PHE A 71 -1.09 2.25 6.85
CA PHE A 71 -1.67 3.36 7.61
C PHE A 71 -2.33 4.40 6.69
N ARG A 72 -1.69 4.71 5.56
CA ARG A 72 -2.16 5.72 4.62
C ARG A 72 -3.43 5.26 3.88
N THR A 73 -3.54 3.99 3.52
CA THR A 73 -4.74 3.44 2.87
C THR A 73 -5.89 3.31 3.87
N LYS A 74 -5.63 2.86 5.10
CA LYS A 74 -6.64 2.87 6.18
C LYS A 74 -7.19 4.27 6.45
N LYS A 75 -6.32 5.28 6.52
CA LYS A 75 -6.74 6.68 6.73
C LYS A 75 -7.62 7.18 5.60
N GLN A 76 -7.28 6.86 4.34
CA GLN A 76 -8.08 7.26 3.18
C GLN A 76 -9.42 6.53 3.13
N LYS A 77 -9.45 5.23 3.48
CA LYS A 77 -10.70 4.45 3.54
C LYS A 77 -11.64 4.99 4.61
N LYS A 78 -11.12 5.29 5.80
CA LYS A 78 -11.90 5.92 6.87
C LYS A 78 -12.48 7.27 6.46
N LYS A 79 -11.71 8.09 5.74
CA LYS A 79 -12.19 9.39 5.25
C LYS A 79 -13.32 9.24 4.25
N LEU A 80 -13.26 8.25 3.34
CA LEU A 80 -14.38 7.95 2.46
C LEU A 80 -15.61 7.52 3.24
N GLU A 81 -15.47 6.63 4.22
CA GLU A 81 -16.61 6.22 5.06
C GLU A 81 -17.25 7.40 5.79
N GLU A 82 -16.46 8.39 6.24
CA GLU A 82 -16.96 9.62 6.87
C GLU A 82 -17.67 10.55 5.87
N ASP A 83 -17.17 10.67 4.63
CA ASP A 83 -17.73 11.54 3.59
C ASP A 83 -19.09 11.03 3.04
N PHE A 84 -19.37 9.72 3.17
CA PHE A 84 -20.59 9.07 2.65
C PHE A 84 -21.58 8.63 3.76
N LYS A 85 -21.32 8.96 5.03
CA LYS A 85 -22.20 8.68 6.18
C LYS A 85 -23.20 9.81 6.43
#